data_AF-A0AAU2U585-F1
#
_entry.id   AF-A0AAU2U585-F1
#
_cell.length_a   1.000
_cell.length_b   1.000
_cell.length_c   1.000
_cell.angle_alpha   90.00
_cell.angle_beta   90.00
_cell.angle_gamma   90.00
#
_symmetry.space_group_name_H-M   'P 1'
#
loop_
_entity.id
_entity.type
_entity.pdbx_description
1 polymer ?
#
loop_
_entity_poly.entity_id
_entity_poly.type
_entity_poly.pdbx_seq_one_letter_code
_entity_poly.pdbx_strand_id
1 'polypeptide(L)'
;MAVLEGALAGYTDSHARDKALYLSWLADSYLTAGEVEQAATVTGSALDLASGVASVRPRERLASVLCRLGEHQMLPAVAAVLEQARS
;
A
#
# COMPACT_ATOMS: atom_id res chain seq x y z
N MET A 1 17.52 -25.09 15.15
CA MET A 1 16.58 -24.20 15.86
C MET A 1 15.83 -23.41 14.80
N ALA A 2 14.63 -23.81 14.37
CA ALA A 2 13.97 -23.16 13.21
C ALA A 2 12.47 -22.86 13.41
N VAL A 3 11.85 -23.36 14.47
CA VAL A 3 10.40 -23.12 14.72
C VAL A 3 10.11 -21.67 15.12
N LEU A 4 10.97 -21.06 15.95
CA LEU A 4 10.74 -19.70 16.43
C LEU A 4 10.96 -18.67 15.32
N GLU A 5 11.98 -18.86 14.49
CA GLU A 5 12.27 -17.99 13.33
C GLU A 5 11.13 -18.05 12.30
N GLY A 6 10.62 -19.24 11.98
CA GLY A 6 9.47 -19.40 11.08
C GLY A 6 8.17 -18.80 11.64
N ALA A 7 7.92 -18.97 12.95
CA ALA A 7 6.77 -18.35 13.61
C ALA A 7 6.86 -16.80 13.63
N LEU A 8 8.05 -16.25 13.88
CA LEU A 8 8.30 -14.81 13.86
C LEU A 8 8.20 -14.22 12.44
N ALA A 9 8.66 -14.94 11.42
CA ALA A 9 8.52 -14.55 10.02
C ALA A 9 7.03 -14.46 9.63
N GLY A 10 6.24 -15.51 9.90
CA GLY A 10 4.80 -15.51 9.61
C GLY A 10 3.99 -14.47 10.41
N TYR A 11 4.43 -14.16 11.63
CA TYR A 11 3.83 -13.10 12.45
C TYR A 11 4.10 -11.71 11.87
N THR A 12 5.34 -11.44 11.47
CA THR A 12 5.74 -10.17 10.84
C THR A 12 5.00 -9.95 9.53
N ASP A 13 4.88 -10.99 8.71
CA ASP A 13 4.14 -10.96 7.45
C ASP A 13 2.64 -10.73 7.65
N SER A 14 2.04 -11.33 8.69
CA SER A 14 0.61 -11.14 8.97
C SER A 14 0.32 -9.70 9.41
N HIS A 15 1.14 -9.15 10.32
CA HIS A 15 1.02 -7.74 10.72
C HIS A 15 1.24 -6.77 9.56
N ALA A 16 2.23 -7.03 8.71
CA ALA A 16 2.48 -6.22 7.52
C ALA A 16 1.29 -6.27 6.55
N ARG A 17 0.68 -7.46 6.34
CA ARG A 17 -0.51 -7.63 5.50
C ARG A 17 -1.71 -6.87 6.07
N ASP A 18 -2.00 -6.99 7.35
CA ASP A 18 -3.15 -6.30 7.99
C ASP A 18 -2.96 -4.79 7.97
N LYS A 19 -1.73 -4.31 8.21
CA LYS A 19 -1.41 -2.89 8.13
C LYS A 19 -1.56 -2.36 6.69
N ALA A 20 -1.09 -3.09 5.69
CA ALA A 20 -1.28 -2.72 4.29
C ALA A 20 -2.77 -2.66 3.91
N LEU A 21 -3.59 -3.57 4.46
CA LEU A 21 -5.05 -3.54 4.28
C LEU A 21 -5.67 -2.27 4.87
N TYR A 22 -5.35 -1.91 6.12
CA TYR A 22 -5.89 -0.69 6.72
C TYR A 22 -5.44 0.59 6.00
N LEU A 23 -4.18 0.65 5.58
CA LEU A 23 -3.69 1.78 4.78
C LEU A 23 -4.42 1.89 3.44
N SER A 24 -4.79 0.77 2.80
CA SER A 24 -5.59 0.83 1.58
C SER A 24 -6.98 1.45 1.80
N TRP A 25 -7.61 1.20 2.95
CA TRP A 25 -8.90 1.82 3.32
C TRP A 25 -8.75 3.30 3.63
N LEU A 26 -7.66 3.65 4.30
CA LEU A 26 -7.35 5.04 4.63
C LEU A 26 -7.07 5.86 3.36
N ALA A 27 -6.31 5.31 2.41
CA ALA A 27 -6.06 5.96 1.12
C ALA A 27 -7.36 6.18 0.33
N ASP A 28 -8.25 5.20 0.32
CA ASP A 28 -9.58 5.32 -0.31
C ASP A 28 -10.46 6.39 0.36
N SER A 29 -10.39 6.49 1.69
CA SER A 29 -11.08 7.51 2.48
C SER A 29 -10.55 8.91 2.15
N TYR A 30 -9.23 9.08 2.07
CA TYR A 30 -8.61 10.34 1.69
C TYR A 30 -8.97 10.76 0.26
N LEU A 31 -8.95 9.84 -0.70
CA LEU A 31 -9.42 10.13 -2.06
C LEU A 31 -10.88 10.56 -2.10
N THR A 32 -11.73 9.92 -1.30
CA THR A 32 -13.16 10.27 -1.20
C THR A 32 -13.35 11.66 -0.56
N ALA A 33 -12.45 12.07 0.33
CA ALA A 33 -12.42 13.41 0.91
C ALA A 33 -11.75 14.47 0.01
N GLY A 34 -11.16 14.09 -1.13
CA GLY A 34 -10.39 14.97 -2.00
C GLY A 34 -8.97 15.29 -1.51
N GLU A 35 -8.52 14.63 -0.44
CA GLU A 35 -7.17 14.77 0.12
C GLU A 35 -6.17 13.90 -0.66
N VAL A 36 -5.93 14.28 -1.92
CA VAL A 36 -5.19 13.46 -2.89
C VAL A 36 -3.73 13.21 -2.49
N GLU A 37 -3.04 14.21 -1.92
CA GLU A 37 -1.63 14.07 -1.52
C GLU A 37 -1.46 13.14 -0.32
N GLN A 38 -2.40 13.19 0.63
CA GLN A 38 -2.47 12.28 1.78
C GLN A 38 -2.76 10.86 1.30
N ALA A 39 -3.70 10.70 0.35
CA ALA A 39 -3.97 9.41 -0.27
C ALA A 39 -2.74 8.82 -0.96
N ALA A 40 -1.98 9.63 -1.70
CA ALA A 40 -0.75 9.20 -2.36
C ALA A 40 0.32 8.73 -1.35
N THR A 41 0.53 9.52 -0.27
CA THR A 41 1.49 9.20 0.78
C THR A 41 1.17 7.88 1.48
N VAL A 42 -0.09 7.67 1.84
CA VAL A 42 -0.56 6.44 2.49
C VAL A 42 -0.49 5.24 1.54
N THR A 43 -0.77 5.44 0.26
CA THR A 43 -0.66 4.40 -0.78
C THR A 43 0.78 3.93 -0.94
N GLY A 44 1.76 4.84 -0.91
CA GLY A 44 3.20 4.47 -0.96
C GLY A 44 3.62 3.63 0.23
N SER A 45 3.17 4.01 1.45
CA SER A 45 3.43 3.22 2.66
C SER A 45 2.81 1.81 2.57
N ALA A 46 1.63 1.68 1.96
CA ALA A 46 0.99 0.39 1.76
C ALA A 46 1.72 -0.48 0.72
N LEU A 47 2.27 0.12 -0.33
CA LEU A 47 3.10 -0.57 -1.33
C LEU A 47 4.40 -1.10 -0.72
N ASP A 48 5.06 -0.32 0.14
CA ASP A 48 6.28 -0.75 0.83
C ASP A 48 6.03 -1.93 1.77
N LEU A 49 4.91 -1.92 2.49
CA LEU A 49 4.52 -3.05 3.32
C LEU A 49 4.12 -4.27 2.49
N ALA A 50 3.49 -4.05 1.33
CA ALA A 50 3.07 -5.11 0.42
C ALA A 50 4.24 -5.75 -0.34
N SER A 51 5.36 -5.04 -0.55
CA SER A 51 6.55 -5.59 -1.21
C SER A 51 7.31 -6.60 -0.33
N GLY A 52 7.23 -6.44 0.99
CA GLY A 52 7.86 -7.32 1.98
C GLY A 52 7.09 -8.60 2.30
N VAL A 53 5.85 -8.76 1.83
CA VAL A 53 5.00 -9.93 2.13
C VAL A 53 4.79 -10.81 0.90
N ALA A 54 4.82 -12.13 1.09
CA ALA A 54 4.45 -13.11 0.06
C ALA A 54 2.91 -13.13 -0.16
N SER A 55 2.34 -12.02 -0.64
CA SER A 55 0.89 -11.84 -0.75
C SER A 55 0.47 -10.99 -1.94
N VAL A 56 -0.40 -11.55 -2.78
CA VAL A 56 -0.95 -10.86 -3.98
C VAL A 56 -2.13 -9.93 -3.65
N ARG A 57 -2.96 -10.29 -2.65
CA ARG A 57 -4.23 -9.59 -2.33
C ARG A 57 -4.11 -8.09 -1.99
N PRO A 58 -3.13 -7.61 -1.19
CA PRO A 58 -2.99 -6.18 -0.91
C PRO A 58 -2.69 -5.36 -2.16
N ARG A 59 -1.89 -5.90 -3.09
CA ARG A 59 -1.57 -5.23 -4.36
C ARG A 59 -2.80 -5.07 -5.25
N GLU A 60 -3.65 -6.09 -5.35
CA GLU A 60 -4.90 -6.00 -6.13
C GLU A 60 -5.81 -4.88 -5.61
N ARG A 61 -5.89 -4.72 -4.29
CA ARG A 61 -6.69 -3.65 -3.69
C ARG A 61 -6.09 -2.27 -3.94
N LEU A 62 -4.77 -2.14 -3.83
CA LEU A 62 -4.06 -0.90 -4.13
C LEU A 62 -4.17 -0.51 -5.61
N ALA A 63 -4.35 -1.46 -6.53
CA ALA A 63 -4.52 -1.16 -7.95
C ALA A 63 -5.74 -0.24 -8.23
N SER A 64 -6.84 -0.42 -7.49
CA SER A 64 -8.01 0.47 -7.62
C SER A 64 -7.72 1.89 -7.14
N VAL A 65 -6.99 2.03 -6.03
CA VAL A 65 -6.56 3.33 -5.49
C VAL A 65 -5.57 4.01 -6.43
N LEU A 66 -4.60 3.27 -6.95
CA LEU A 66 -3.61 3.77 -7.92
C LEU A 66 -4.26 4.23 -9.23
N CYS A 67 -5.29 3.53 -9.69
CA CYS A 67 -6.06 3.93 -10.88
C CYS A 67 -6.71 5.31 -10.66
N ARG A 68 -7.38 5.51 -9.52
CA ARG A 68 -8.00 6.81 -9.15
C ARG A 68 -6.96 7.91 -8.95
N LEU A 69 -5.83 7.59 -8.32
CA LEU A 69 -4.71 8.51 -8.19
C LEU A 69 -4.16 8.94 -9.57
N GLY A 70 -4.21 8.08 -10.57
CA GLY A 70 -3.81 8.38 -11.95
C GLY A 70 -4.49 9.64 -12.54
N GLU A 71 -5.73 9.94 -12.13
CA GLU A 71 -6.46 11.15 -12.55
C GLU A 71 -5.77 12.45 -12.07
N HIS A 72 -4.91 12.34 -11.05
CA HIS A 72 -4.21 13.44 -10.40
C HIS A 72 -2.68 13.39 -10.60
N GLN A 73 -2.19 12.70 -11.63
CA GLN A 73 -0.75 12.49 -11.90
C GLN A 73 0.12 13.77 -12.00
N MET A 74 -0.51 14.94 -12.16
CA MET A 74 0.18 16.24 -12.15
C MET A 74 0.70 16.63 -10.76
N LEU A 75 0.16 16.03 -9.69
CA LEU A 75 0.65 16.25 -8.32
C LEU A 75 1.95 15.45 -8.10
N PRO A 76 3.02 16.07 -7.57
CA PRO A 76 4.30 15.38 -7.38
C PRO A 76 4.20 14.13 -6.51
N ALA A 77 3.40 14.18 -5.43
CA ALA A 77 3.19 13.04 -4.54
C ALA A 77 2.55 11.84 -5.28
N VAL A 78 1.62 12.13 -6.19
CA VAL A 78 0.95 11.13 -7.01
C VAL A 78 1.90 10.54 -8.05
N ALA A 79 2.66 11.38 -8.76
CA ALA A 79 3.64 10.91 -9.73
C ALA A 79 4.66 9.95 -9.09
N ALA A 80 5.14 10.28 -7.88
CA ALA A 80 6.07 9.45 -7.13
C ALA A 80 5.48 8.08 -6.77
N VAL A 81 4.25 8.02 -6.26
CA VAL A 81 3.63 6.74 -5.88
C VAL A 81 3.29 5.88 -7.10
N LEU A 82 2.92 6.50 -8.22
CA LEU A 82 2.69 5.78 -9.47
C LEU A 82 3.99 5.20 -10.05
N GLU A 83 5.13 5.88 -9.87
CA GLU A 83 6.44 5.33 -10.23
C GLU A 83 6.83 4.16 -9.33
N GLN A 84 6.65 4.30 -8.01
CA GLN A 84 6.89 3.20 -7.06
C GLN A 84 6.04 1.96 -7.35
N ALA A 85 4.80 2.14 -7.83
CA ALA A 85 3.95 1.02 -8.21
C ALA A 85 4.44 0.25 -9.45
N ARG A 86 5.31 0.85 -10.27
CA ARG A 86 5.89 0.24 -11.48
C ARG A 86 7.18 -0.53 -11.21
N SER A 87 7.87 -0.27 -10.10
CA SER A 87 9.09 -0.97 -9.67
C SER A 87 8.81 -2.31 -9.00
#